data_AF-T1ANV0-F1
#
_entry.id   AF-T1ANV0-F1
#
_cell.length_a   1.000
_cell.length_b   1.000
_cell.length_c   1.000
_cell.angle_alpha   90.00
_cell.angle_beta   90.00
_cell.angle_gamma   90.00
#
_symmetry.space_group_name_H-M   'P 1'
#
loop_
_entity.id
_entity.type
_entity.pdbx_description
1 polymer ?
#
loop_
_entity_poly.entity_id
_entity_poly.type
_entity_poly.pdbx_seq_one_letter_code
_entity_poly.pdbx_strand_id
1 'polypeptide(L)'
;RVVFTITDRDAPMNWSGCPCSVGGTLGGIEYINGTSVGRVPSSNVAHTFNIPDLGVQVLSPGQSVVQFTVDFTHAGTFAWMCMAPCGAGADPYTSPPMGTPGYMTGTLTVG
;
A
#
# COMPACT_ATOMS: atom_id res chain seq x y z
N ARG A 1 -17.12 -8.52 -1.12
CA ARG A 1 -15.88 -8.73 -1.91
C ARG A 1 -15.65 -7.56 -2.85
N VAL A 2 -14.46 -6.97 -2.84
CA VAL A 2 -14.07 -5.87 -3.74
C VAL A 2 -12.67 -6.12 -4.28
N VAL A 3 -12.45 -5.82 -5.57
CA VAL A 3 -11.13 -5.85 -6.21
C VAL A 3 -10.63 -4.42 -6.33
N PHE A 4 -9.44 -4.17 -5.80
CA PHE A 4 -8.75 -2.90 -5.90
C PHE A 4 -7.69 -2.98 -7.00
N THR A 5 -7.42 -1.85 -7.65
CA THR A 5 -6.31 -1.70 -8.59
C THR A 5 -5.56 -0.41 -8.23
N ILE A 6 -4.25 -0.54 -7.98
CA ILE A 6 -3.32 0.57 -7.79
C ILE A 6 -2.42 0.60 -9.03
N THR A 7 -2.24 1.79 -9.60
CA THR A 7 -1.25 2.02 -10.66
C THR A 7 -0.19 2.94 -10.11
N ASP A 8 1.03 2.42 -10.03
CA ASP A 8 2.19 3.13 -9.55
C ASP A 8 3.07 3.53 -10.73
N ARG A 9 3.35 4.83 -10.83
CA ARG A 9 4.20 5.40 -11.88
C ARG A 9 5.50 5.96 -11.35
N ASP A 10 5.76 5.78 -10.06
CA ASP A 10 6.97 6.28 -9.44
C ASP A 10 8.12 5.28 -9.63
N ALA A 11 9.33 5.73 -9.37
CA ALA A 11 10.49 4.85 -9.37
C ALA A 11 10.49 4.00 -8.09
N PRO A 12 10.94 2.72 -8.16
CA PRO A 12 11.16 1.93 -6.96
C PRO A 12 12.09 2.64 -5.97
N MET A 13 11.83 2.48 -4.68
CA MET A 13 12.66 3.06 -3.64
C MET A 13 13.52 2.00 -2.98
N ASN A 14 14.78 2.36 -2.67
CA ASN A 14 15.66 1.48 -1.91
C ASN A 14 15.54 1.82 -0.42
N TRP A 15 14.60 1.19 0.29
CA TRP A 15 14.53 1.28 1.75
C TRP A 15 14.74 -0.09 2.40
N SER A 16 15.62 -0.13 3.40
CA SER A 16 15.88 -1.31 4.22
C SER A 16 14.90 -1.38 5.39
N GLY A 17 14.27 -2.54 5.63
CA GLY A 17 13.57 -2.81 6.89
C GLY A 17 12.05 -3.04 6.80
N CYS A 18 11.46 -3.09 5.60
CA CYS A 18 10.05 -3.41 5.46
C CYS A 18 9.78 -4.91 5.69
N PRO A 19 8.83 -5.29 6.57
CA PRO A 19 8.41 -6.70 6.70
C PRO A 19 7.76 -7.21 5.40
N CYS A 20 7.22 -6.29 4.59
CA CYS A 20 6.82 -6.43 3.19
C CYS A 20 6.04 -7.71 2.82
N SER A 21 5.27 -8.21 3.77
CA SER A 21 4.29 -9.27 3.57
C SER A 21 2.95 -8.66 3.24
N VAL A 22 2.22 -9.29 2.33
CA VAL A 22 0.84 -8.91 2.02
C VAL A 22 -0.07 -9.41 3.14
N GLY A 23 -0.99 -8.56 3.60
CA GLY A 23 -1.88 -8.83 4.72
C GLY A 23 -3.30 -8.33 4.47
N GLY A 24 -4.28 -8.96 5.12
CA GLY A 24 -5.69 -8.55 5.06
C GLY A 24 -6.35 -8.69 3.68
N THR A 25 -5.66 -9.26 2.69
CA THR A 25 -6.19 -9.59 1.37
C THR A 25 -6.66 -11.05 1.32
N LEU A 26 -7.49 -11.36 0.33
CA LEU A 26 -7.92 -12.73 0.06
C LEU A 26 -6.70 -13.63 -0.23
N GLY A 27 -6.47 -14.60 0.64
CA GLY A 27 -5.34 -15.54 0.52
C GLY A 27 -3.97 -14.96 0.91
N GLY A 28 -3.90 -13.73 1.43
CA GLY A 28 -2.63 -13.09 1.78
C GLY A 28 -1.73 -12.83 0.58
N ILE A 29 -2.35 -12.53 -0.58
CA ILE A 29 -1.64 -12.24 -1.83
C ILE A 29 -2.13 -10.94 -2.47
N GLU A 30 -1.26 -10.37 -3.30
CA GLU A 30 -1.58 -9.35 -4.29
C GLU A 30 -1.04 -9.80 -5.66
N TYR A 31 -1.53 -9.22 -6.74
CA TYR A 31 -1.07 -9.47 -8.10
C TYR A 31 -0.31 -8.26 -8.61
N ILE A 32 0.99 -8.40 -8.81
CA ILE A 32 1.85 -7.37 -9.41
C ILE A 32 1.98 -7.69 -10.89
N ASN A 33 1.47 -6.82 -11.75
CA ASN A 33 1.48 -7.01 -13.21
C ASN A 33 0.93 -8.40 -13.61
N GLY A 34 -0.12 -8.87 -12.91
CA GLY A 34 -0.74 -10.18 -13.13
C GLY A 34 -0.08 -11.36 -12.43
N THR A 35 1.07 -11.19 -11.77
CA THR A 35 1.77 -12.26 -11.04
C THR A 35 1.42 -12.21 -9.55
N SER A 36 0.91 -13.31 -9.00
CA SER A 36 0.57 -13.41 -7.58
C SER A 36 1.82 -13.45 -6.69
N VAL A 37 1.85 -12.62 -5.65
CA VAL A 37 2.90 -12.59 -4.63
C VAL A 37 2.29 -12.44 -3.24
N GLY A 38 2.94 -13.00 -2.22
CA GLY A 38 2.63 -12.73 -0.80
C GLY A 38 3.70 -11.90 -0.08
N ARG A 39 4.78 -11.56 -0.79
CA ARG A 39 5.90 -10.78 -0.28
C ARG A 39 6.57 -10.03 -1.41
N VAL A 40 6.97 -8.79 -1.16
CA VAL A 40 7.71 -7.94 -2.11
C VAL A 40 9.07 -7.57 -1.51
N PRO A 41 10.18 -7.64 -2.24
CA PRO A 41 11.46 -7.11 -1.75
C PRO A 41 11.36 -5.62 -1.45
N SER A 42 11.87 -5.16 -0.30
CA SER A 42 11.76 -3.76 0.10
C SER A 42 12.41 -2.79 -0.88
N SER A 43 13.47 -3.23 -1.58
CA SER A 43 14.15 -2.48 -2.65
C SER A 43 13.28 -2.15 -3.86
N ASN A 44 12.12 -2.80 -3.98
CA ASN A 44 11.22 -2.63 -5.11
C ASN A 44 9.99 -1.79 -4.76
N VAL A 45 9.69 -1.57 -3.48
CA VAL A 45 8.48 -0.91 -3.01
C VAL A 45 8.61 0.61 -3.16
N ALA A 46 7.69 1.24 -3.88
CA ALA A 46 7.58 2.69 -3.99
C ALA A 46 6.55 3.25 -2.99
N HIS A 47 5.41 2.58 -2.85
CA HIS A 47 4.36 2.96 -1.90
C HIS A 47 3.78 1.74 -1.20
N THR A 48 2.93 1.98 -0.21
CA THR A 48 2.07 0.94 0.37
C THR A 48 0.65 1.47 0.50
N PHE A 49 -0.30 0.55 0.56
CA PHE A 49 -1.67 0.83 0.92
C PHE A 49 -2.02 0.03 2.16
N ASN A 50 -2.02 0.71 3.32
CA ASN A 50 -2.29 0.09 4.61
C ASN A 50 -3.61 0.60 5.17
N ILE A 51 -4.48 -0.33 5.59
CA ILE A 51 -5.67 -0.03 6.40
C ILE A 51 -5.51 -0.82 7.71
N PRO A 52 -4.97 -0.20 8.78
CA PRO A 52 -4.67 -0.89 10.03
C PRO A 52 -5.87 -1.61 10.64
N ASP A 53 -7.04 -0.94 10.66
CA ASP A 53 -8.28 -1.49 11.25
C ASP A 53 -8.78 -2.76 10.57
N LEU A 54 -8.40 -2.97 9.31
CA LEU A 54 -8.76 -4.16 8.53
C LEU A 54 -7.59 -5.15 8.40
N GLY A 55 -6.42 -4.82 8.94
CA GLY A 55 -5.19 -5.57 8.72
C GLY A 55 -4.74 -5.62 7.26
N VAL A 56 -5.27 -4.74 6.39
CA VAL A 56 -4.88 -4.68 4.98
C VAL A 56 -3.48 -4.06 4.89
N GLN A 57 -2.59 -4.78 4.24
CA GLN A 57 -1.23 -4.36 3.94
C GLN A 57 -0.90 -4.81 2.52
N VAL A 58 -0.83 -3.86 1.60
CA VAL A 58 -0.55 -4.07 0.18
C VAL A 58 0.66 -3.24 -0.19
N LEU A 59 1.54 -3.81 -1.01
CA LEU A 59 2.77 -3.17 -1.44
C LEU A 59 2.56 -2.67 -2.88
N SER A 60 3.09 -1.49 -3.16
CA SER A 60 3.05 -0.89 -4.49
C SER A 60 4.48 -0.73 -4.99
N PRO A 61 5.00 -1.70 -5.76
CA PRO A 61 6.28 -1.54 -6.42
C PRO A 61 6.25 -0.40 -7.43
N GLY A 62 7.38 0.28 -7.61
CA GLY A 62 7.48 1.30 -8.65
C GLY A 62 7.26 0.72 -10.05
N GLN A 63 6.65 1.51 -10.94
CA GLN A 63 6.30 1.11 -12.32
C GLN A 63 5.48 -0.19 -12.37
N SER A 64 4.40 -0.27 -11.59
CA SER A 64 3.59 -1.49 -11.52
C SER A 64 2.09 -1.21 -11.47
N VAL A 65 1.32 -2.25 -11.85
CA VAL A 65 -0.11 -2.33 -11.56
C VAL A 65 -0.31 -3.42 -10.52
N VAL A 66 -0.84 -3.06 -9.36
CA VAL A 66 -1.12 -3.97 -8.26
C VAL A 66 -2.62 -4.18 -8.15
N GLN A 67 -3.05 -5.45 -8.14
CA GLN A 67 -4.43 -5.82 -7.88
C GLN A 67 -4.52 -6.69 -6.63
N PHE A 68 -5.51 -6.44 -5.79
CA PHE A 68 -5.75 -7.26 -4.61
C PHE A 68 -7.24 -7.29 -4.29
N THR A 69 -7.66 -8.32 -3.58
CA THR A 69 -9.05 -8.52 -3.21
C THR A 69 -9.20 -8.44 -1.70
N VAL A 70 -10.20 -7.70 -1.23
CA VAL A 70 -10.57 -7.64 0.19
C VAL A 70 -12.03 -8.07 0.35
N ASP A 71 -12.28 -8.91 1.35
CA ASP A 71 -13.62 -9.30 1.77
C ASP A 71 -14.00 -8.50 3.03
N PHE A 72 -14.73 -7.40 2.82
CA PHE A 72 -15.29 -6.61 3.93
C PHE A 72 -16.43 -7.37 4.59
N THR A 73 -16.39 -7.46 5.92
CA THR A 73 -17.39 -8.17 6.75
C THR A 73 -18.38 -7.21 7.42
N HIS A 74 -18.11 -5.92 7.41
CA HIS A 74 -18.94 -4.88 8.00
C HIS A 74 -18.76 -3.54 7.27
N ALA A 75 -19.78 -2.69 7.35
CA ALA A 75 -19.74 -1.31 6.87
C ALA A 75 -18.96 -0.41 7.84
N GLY A 76 -18.44 0.71 7.34
CA GLY A 76 -17.67 1.66 8.13
C GLY A 76 -16.78 2.57 7.28
N THR A 77 -16.11 3.51 7.95
CA THR A 77 -15.07 4.36 7.35
C THR A 77 -13.74 4.01 7.99
N PHE A 78 -12.76 3.64 7.17
CA PHE A 78 -11.45 3.18 7.61
C PHE A 78 -10.37 4.11 7.07
N ALA A 79 -9.44 4.53 7.92
CA ALA A 79 -8.29 5.32 7.49
C ALA A 79 -7.28 4.43 6.77
N TRP A 80 -6.70 4.95 5.68
CA TRP A 80 -5.56 4.34 5.01
C TRP A 80 -4.36 5.27 5.00
N MET A 81 -3.17 4.68 4.96
CA MET A 81 -1.90 5.43 4.86
C MET A 81 -0.83 4.61 4.14
N CYS A 82 0.06 5.32 3.46
CA CYS A 82 1.33 4.79 3.01
C CYS A 82 2.29 4.73 4.21
N MET A 83 3.10 3.69 4.25
CA MET A 83 4.15 3.49 5.26
C MET A 83 5.55 3.52 4.64
N ALA A 84 5.64 3.63 3.31
CA ALA A 84 6.92 3.74 2.61
C ALA A 84 7.52 5.16 2.80
N PRO A 85 8.85 5.28 2.93
CA PRO A 85 9.55 6.54 3.22
C PRO A 85 9.74 7.30 1.90
N CYS A 86 8.64 7.74 1.30
CA CYS A 86 8.64 8.41 -0.01
C CYS A 86 8.65 9.94 0.07
N GLY A 87 8.96 10.52 1.24
CA GLY A 87 9.14 11.96 1.41
C GLY A 87 10.46 12.47 0.81
N ALA A 88 10.42 13.63 0.15
CA ALA A 88 11.55 14.21 -0.60
C ALA A 88 12.48 15.11 0.25
N GLY A 89 12.47 14.99 1.58
CA GLY A 89 13.20 15.87 2.49
C GLY A 89 14.09 15.14 3.49
N ALA A 90 14.52 15.84 4.53
CA ALA A 90 15.48 15.34 5.51
C ALA A 90 14.98 14.10 6.28
N ASP A 91 13.68 14.05 6.56
CA ASP A 91 13.00 12.88 7.11
C ASP A 91 12.01 12.33 6.08
N PRO A 92 12.26 11.16 5.49
CA PRO A 92 11.44 10.64 4.41
C PRO A 92 10.06 10.11 4.86
N TYR A 93 9.79 10.07 6.18
CA TYR A 93 8.47 9.70 6.72
C TYR A 93 7.56 10.91 6.95
N THR A 94 8.11 12.11 7.09
CA THR A 94 7.35 13.32 7.42
C THR A 94 7.53 14.42 6.39
N SER A 95 8.53 14.34 5.52
CA SER A 95 8.70 15.32 4.44
C SER A 95 7.63 15.13 3.37
N PRO A 96 7.20 16.21 2.68
CA PRO A 96 6.26 16.09 1.56
C PRO A 96 6.70 15.05 0.52
N PRO A 97 5.78 14.26 -0.04
CA PRO A 97 4.33 14.32 0.16
C PRO A 97 3.83 13.64 1.45
N MET A 98 4.64 12.85 2.16
CA MET A 98 4.20 12.03 3.30
C MET A 98 3.60 12.84 4.45
N GLY A 99 4.18 13.99 4.80
CA GLY A 99 3.64 14.87 5.85
C GLY A 99 2.59 15.88 5.38
N THR A 100 2.18 15.84 4.11
CA THR A 100 1.21 16.78 3.55
C THR A 100 -0.21 16.22 3.71
N PRO A 101 -1.13 16.91 4.42
CA PRO A 101 -2.51 16.45 4.56
C PRO A 101 -3.17 16.14 3.21
N GLY A 102 -3.81 14.98 3.11
CA GLY A 102 -4.47 14.51 1.89
C GLY A 102 -3.54 13.81 0.88
N TYR A 103 -2.25 13.72 1.15
CA TYR A 103 -1.29 12.94 0.38
C TYR A 103 -0.88 11.69 1.16
N MET A 104 -0.74 10.56 0.46
CA MET A 104 -0.30 9.30 1.05
C MET A 104 -1.15 8.83 2.25
N THR A 105 -2.35 9.38 2.40
CA THR A 105 -3.34 9.03 3.41
C THR A 105 -4.73 9.35 2.88
N GLY A 106 -5.75 8.71 3.46
CA GLY A 106 -7.12 9.02 3.16
C GLY A 106 -8.08 8.09 3.88
N THR A 107 -9.29 7.98 3.36
CA THR A 107 -10.35 7.15 3.95
C THR A 107 -11.00 6.25 2.90
N LEU A 108 -11.32 5.02 3.28
CA LEU A 108 -12.16 4.10 2.55
C LEU A 108 -13.51 3.97 3.28
N THR A 109 -14.61 4.22 2.60
CA THR A 109 -15.96 4.01 3.14
C THR A 109 -16.60 2.79 2.49
N VAL A 110 -17.10 1.88 3.32
CA VAL A 110 -17.87 0.69 2.95
C VAL A 110 -19.28 0.88 3.49
N GLY A 111 -20.29 0.77 2.62
CA GLY A 111 -21.71 0.91 2.95
C GLY A 111 -22.51 -0.36 2.73
#